data_AF-A0A2E9UT27-F1
#
_entry.id   AF-A0A2E9UT27-F1
#
_cell.length_a   1.000
_cell.length_b   1.000
_cell.length_c   1.000
_cell.angle_alpha   90.00
_cell.angle_beta   90.00
_cell.angle_gamma   90.00
#
_symmetry.space_group_name_H-M   'P 1'
#
loop_
_entity.id
_entity.type
_entity.pdbx_description
1 polymer ?
#
loop_
_entity_poly.entity_id
_entity_poly.type
_entity_poly.pdbx_seq_one_letter_code
_entity_poly.pdbx_strand_id
1 'polypeptide(L)'
;MADTSVDWNLAQQVATRISERNDSGSSYHYATLAPDFERFTAQAEELVAETTGLRSQMGNARGRVADRPMWIEANIDSFQRLLRPLAEKLATKETSVLSGIGSKASGAEMGLLLGWMSGRVLGQYDLLIIEDENPEDQDIVYYLGPNVLNIEKKYGFPPEEFRLWLALHECTHRAQFTGVPWLREHFLGLVNQTLDTVDPDPDMLREAAKRIIEARKTGEDIFADGGLPALFSSPEQRETLNQISGMMSLLEGHGDVTMDRAGAGLITNAEYFAKTLRARRNSAKGFSRIFQKVVGLEAKLNQYQAGESFIEKVEEKGGTSLLDRAWERPENLPSMDEIQKPQIWIDRITAETVNSI
;
A
#
# COMPACT_ATOMS: atom_id res chain seq x y z
N MET A 1 -28.50 12.11 -5.23
CA MET A 1 -27.50 11.53 -6.16
C MET A 1 -26.49 12.62 -6.41
N ALA A 2 -25.38 12.61 -5.67
CA ALA A 2 -24.35 13.62 -5.80
C ALA A 2 -23.68 13.45 -7.17
N ASP A 3 -23.59 14.54 -7.93
CA ASP A 3 -22.88 14.61 -9.20
C ASP A 3 -21.38 14.38 -8.92
N THR A 4 -20.95 13.13 -8.94
CA THR A 4 -19.56 12.76 -8.69
C THR A 4 -18.72 13.26 -9.85
N SER A 5 -17.60 13.93 -9.54
CA SER A 5 -16.59 14.34 -10.52
C SER A 5 -15.97 13.19 -11.31
N VAL A 6 -16.37 11.94 -11.05
CA VAL A 6 -15.93 10.71 -11.68
C VAL A 6 -17.15 9.83 -12.00
N ASP A 7 -17.24 9.36 -13.24
CA ASP A 7 -18.19 8.32 -13.66
C ASP A 7 -17.62 6.92 -13.31
N TRP A 8 -17.97 6.42 -12.13
CA TRP A 8 -17.47 5.13 -11.61
C TRP A 8 -17.96 3.92 -12.40
N ASN A 9 -19.16 4.00 -12.99
CA ASN A 9 -19.65 2.93 -13.87
C ASN A 9 -18.79 2.82 -15.14
N LEU A 10 -18.44 3.96 -15.75
CA LEU A 10 -17.52 3.99 -16.88
C LEU A 10 -16.11 3.53 -16.46
N ALA A 11 -15.64 3.92 -15.27
CA ALA A 11 -14.36 3.46 -14.74
C ALA A 11 -14.31 1.94 -14.63
N GLN A 12 -15.34 1.30 -14.05
CA GLN A 12 -15.44 -0.15 -13.95
C GLN A 12 -15.41 -0.81 -15.33
N GLN A 13 -16.22 -0.32 -16.28
CA GLN A 13 -16.28 -0.87 -17.65
C GLN A 13 -14.93 -0.79 -18.37
N VAL A 14 -14.24 0.35 -18.27
CA VAL A 14 -12.92 0.53 -18.88
C VAL A 14 -11.89 -0.36 -18.19
N ALA A 15 -11.89 -0.44 -16.86
CA ALA A 15 -10.97 -1.27 -16.09
C ALA A 15 -11.09 -2.74 -16.46
N THR A 16 -12.32 -3.28 -16.46
CA THR A 16 -12.60 -4.68 -16.83
C THR A 16 -12.10 -4.97 -18.24
N ARG A 17 -12.43 -4.12 -19.22
CA ARG A 17 -11.97 -4.29 -20.62
C ARG A 17 -10.44 -4.25 -20.75
N ILE A 18 -9.74 -3.44 -19.97
CA ILE A 18 -8.28 -3.41 -19.97
C ILE A 18 -7.69 -4.68 -19.34
N SER A 19 -8.30 -5.17 -18.27
CA SER A 19 -7.84 -6.34 -17.52
C SER A 19 -7.92 -7.65 -18.33
N GLU A 20 -8.96 -7.76 -19.17
CA GLU A 20 -9.25 -8.93 -20.02
C GLU A 20 -8.32 -9.05 -21.24
N ARG A 21 -7.74 -7.94 -21.72
CA ARG A 21 -6.88 -7.94 -22.93
C ARG A 21 -5.63 -8.81 -22.82
N ASN A 22 -5.26 -9.21 -21.62
CA ASN A 22 -4.11 -10.07 -21.34
C ASN A 22 -4.49 -11.27 -20.46
N ASP A 23 -5.75 -11.70 -20.49
CA ASP A 23 -6.16 -12.85 -19.71
C ASP A 23 -5.69 -14.14 -20.40
N SER A 24 -4.83 -14.87 -19.69
CA SER A 24 -4.32 -16.19 -20.12
C SER A 24 -4.99 -17.28 -19.28
N GLY A 25 -6.30 -17.12 -19.11
CA GLY A 25 -7.18 -17.84 -18.20
C GLY A 25 -7.45 -19.31 -18.49
N SER A 26 -6.56 -20.05 -19.13
CA SER A 26 -6.67 -21.52 -19.20
C SER A 26 -5.35 -22.23 -18.91
N SER A 27 -4.72 -21.85 -17.80
CA SER A 27 -3.64 -22.65 -17.23
C SER A 27 -4.22 -23.80 -16.41
N TYR A 28 -3.81 -25.05 -16.67
CA TYR A 28 -4.15 -26.22 -15.85
C TYR A 28 -3.89 -26.00 -14.35
N HIS A 29 -2.86 -25.20 -14.03
CA HIS A 29 -2.49 -24.82 -12.66
C HIS A 29 -3.43 -23.82 -11.96
N TYR A 30 -4.43 -23.24 -12.64
CA TYR A 30 -5.37 -22.32 -11.96
C TYR A 30 -6.22 -23.05 -10.93
N ALA A 31 -6.61 -24.29 -11.22
CA ALA A 31 -7.38 -25.12 -10.30
C ALA A 31 -6.62 -25.48 -9.02
N THR A 32 -5.28 -25.47 -9.04
CA THR A 32 -4.48 -25.75 -7.85
C THR A 32 -4.31 -24.53 -6.95
N LEU A 33 -4.53 -23.31 -7.44
CA LEU A 33 -4.33 -22.10 -6.65
C LEU A 33 -5.24 -22.04 -5.44
N ALA A 34 -6.54 -22.31 -5.62
CA ALA A 34 -7.52 -22.21 -4.55
C ALA A 34 -7.20 -23.15 -3.35
N PRO A 35 -7.02 -24.46 -3.54
CA PRO A 35 -6.66 -25.36 -2.43
C PRO A 35 -5.27 -25.05 -1.85
N ASP A 36 -4.31 -24.61 -2.67
CA ASP A 36 -2.98 -24.23 -2.16
C ASP A 36 -3.06 -22.98 -1.28
N PHE A 37 -3.77 -21.93 -1.70
CA PHE A 37 -3.91 -20.72 -0.89
C PHE A 37 -4.80 -20.92 0.32
N GLU A 38 -5.81 -21.79 0.29
CA GLU A 38 -6.56 -22.16 1.49
C GLU A 38 -5.63 -22.76 2.55
N ARG A 39 -4.80 -23.73 2.16
CA ARG A 39 -3.81 -24.38 3.05
C ARG A 39 -2.71 -23.42 3.50
N PHE A 40 -2.07 -22.72 2.57
CA PHE A 40 -0.92 -21.87 2.87
C PHE A 40 -1.31 -20.60 3.63
N THR A 41 -2.51 -20.07 3.46
CA THR A 41 -2.97 -18.92 4.26
C THR A 41 -3.16 -19.32 5.72
N ALA A 42 -3.79 -20.47 5.99
CA ALA A 42 -3.92 -20.98 7.36
C ALA A 42 -2.55 -21.26 7.99
N GLN A 43 -1.64 -21.91 7.25
CA GLN A 43 -0.27 -22.15 7.71
C GLN A 43 0.50 -20.84 7.96
N ALA A 44 0.38 -19.86 7.07
CA ALA A 44 1.06 -18.59 7.18
C ALA A 44 0.58 -17.78 8.39
N GLU A 45 -0.73 -17.78 8.69
CA GLU A 45 -1.27 -17.12 9.88
C GLU A 45 -0.65 -17.67 11.16
N GLU A 46 -0.52 -19.00 11.28
CA GLU A 46 0.11 -19.64 12.44
C GLU A 46 1.59 -19.23 12.56
N LEU A 47 2.35 -19.33 11.47
CA LEU A 47 3.78 -18.98 11.44
C LEU A 47 4.03 -17.50 11.78
N VAL A 48 3.20 -16.60 11.26
CA VAL A 48 3.28 -15.16 11.55
C VAL A 48 2.96 -14.91 13.03
N ALA A 49 1.91 -15.54 13.57
CA ALA A 49 1.55 -15.38 14.96
C ALA A 49 2.61 -15.93 15.92
N GLU A 50 3.26 -17.04 15.57
CA GLU A 50 4.38 -17.61 16.34
C GLU A 50 5.62 -16.71 16.28
N THR A 51 5.89 -16.10 15.13
CA THR A 51 7.07 -15.24 14.91
C THR A 51 6.95 -13.89 15.58
N THR A 52 5.76 -13.28 15.55
CA THR A 52 5.53 -11.87 15.92
C THR A 52 4.75 -11.69 17.21
N GLY A 53 4.03 -12.72 17.66
CA GLY A 53 3.04 -12.60 18.73
C GLY A 53 1.75 -11.88 18.32
N LEU A 54 1.69 -11.24 17.14
CA LEU A 54 0.51 -10.56 16.63
C LEU A 54 -0.52 -11.59 16.14
N ARG A 55 -1.76 -11.48 16.63
CA ARG A 55 -2.87 -12.33 16.22
C ARG A 55 -4.04 -11.48 15.74
N SER A 56 -4.58 -11.84 14.57
CA SER A 56 -5.77 -11.21 14.02
C SER A 56 -6.96 -11.37 14.97
N GLN A 57 -7.69 -10.28 15.21
CA GLN A 57 -8.94 -10.31 15.96
C GLN A 57 -10.16 -10.65 15.08
N MET A 58 -9.94 -10.86 13.78
CA MET A 58 -10.98 -11.03 12.76
C MET A 58 -11.19 -12.50 12.37
N GLY A 59 -10.93 -13.44 13.28
CA GLY A 59 -11.03 -14.88 12.99
C GLY A 59 -9.86 -15.44 12.17
N ASN A 60 -9.95 -16.72 11.81
CA ASN A 60 -8.89 -17.44 11.11
C ASN A 60 -8.79 -17.02 9.64
N ALA A 61 -7.58 -16.85 9.14
CA ALA A 61 -7.30 -16.47 7.77
C ALA A 61 -7.82 -17.51 6.77
N ARG A 62 -8.58 -17.05 5.77
CA ARG A 62 -9.07 -17.88 4.66
C ARG A 62 -8.56 -17.33 3.33
N GLY A 63 -7.77 -18.12 2.62
CA GLY A 63 -7.28 -17.74 1.30
C GLY A 63 -8.38 -17.78 0.24
N ARG A 64 -8.49 -16.74 -0.59
CA ARG A 64 -9.41 -16.71 -1.74
C ARG A 64 -8.70 -16.27 -2.99
N VAL A 65 -8.85 -17.05 -4.06
CA VAL A 65 -8.30 -16.69 -5.37
C VAL A 65 -9.31 -15.83 -6.11
N ALA A 66 -8.90 -14.62 -6.47
CA ALA A 66 -9.66 -13.69 -7.27
C ALA A 66 -9.07 -13.56 -8.68
N ASP A 67 -9.93 -13.27 -9.64
CA ASP A 67 -9.52 -12.79 -10.95
C ASP A 67 -9.46 -11.25 -10.97
N ARG A 68 -9.04 -10.68 -12.11
CA ARG A 68 -8.88 -9.23 -12.22
C ARG A 68 -10.21 -8.48 -12.17
N PRO A 69 -11.31 -8.92 -12.82
CA PRO A 69 -12.61 -8.29 -12.67
C PRO A 69 -13.12 -8.27 -11.23
N MET A 70 -13.02 -9.38 -10.50
CA MET A 70 -13.41 -9.47 -9.09
C MET A 70 -12.62 -8.49 -8.23
N TRP A 71 -11.31 -8.36 -8.48
CA TRP A 71 -10.47 -7.38 -7.79
C TRP A 71 -10.88 -5.93 -8.08
N ILE A 72 -11.19 -5.61 -9.35
CA ILE A 72 -11.63 -4.27 -9.74
C ILE A 72 -12.93 -3.92 -9.02
N GLU A 73 -13.89 -4.84 -9.01
CA GLU A 73 -15.17 -4.66 -8.34
C GLU A 73 -14.99 -4.47 -6.82
N ALA A 74 -14.16 -5.29 -6.17
CA ALA A 74 -13.90 -5.17 -4.74
C ALA A 74 -13.22 -3.84 -4.36
N ASN A 75 -12.40 -3.26 -5.25
CA ASN A 75 -11.60 -2.08 -4.91
C ASN A 75 -12.26 -0.75 -5.33
N ILE A 76 -13.20 -0.76 -6.28
CA ILE A 76 -13.75 0.50 -6.83
C ILE A 76 -14.45 1.34 -5.76
N ASP A 77 -15.16 0.69 -4.84
CA ASP A 77 -15.86 1.35 -3.74
C ASP A 77 -14.89 2.03 -2.77
N SER A 78 -13.75 1.38 -2.50
CA SER A 78 -12.72 1.93 -1.63
C SER A 78 -12.05 3.16 -2.24
N PHE A 79 -11.77 3.14 -3.55
CA PHE A 79 -11.31 4.32 -4.28
C PHE A 79 -12.35 5.45 -4.29
N GLN A 80 -13.63 5.11 -4.45
CA GLN A 80 -14.71 6.09 -4.38
C GLN A 80 -14.79 6.77 -3.02
N ARG A 81 -14.65 6.01 -1.92
CA ARG A 81 -14.63 6.53 -0.55
C ARG A 81 -13.42 7.42 -0.29
N LEU A 82 -12.23 6.95 -0.68
CA LEU A 82 -10.98 7.69 -0.50
C LEU A 82 -11.01 9.05 -1.21
N LEU A 83 -11.59 9.10 -2.42
CA LEU A 83 -11.65 10.33 -3.21
C LEU A 83 -12.88 11.20 -2.90
N ARG A 84 -13.82 10.74 -2.07
CA ARG A 84 -15.03 11.49 -1.72
C ARG A 84 -14.74 12.88 -1.13
N PRO A 85 -13.84 13.06 -0.13
CA PRO A 85 -13.56 14.38 0.42
C PRO A 85 -13.03 15.37 -0.63
N LEU A 86 -12.19 14.88 -1.56
CA LEU A 86 -11.68 15.69 -2.66
C LEU A 86 -12.78 16.05 -3.66
N ALA A 87 -13.64 15.08 -4.00
CA ALA A 87 -14.77 15.31 -4.90
C ALA A 87 -15.75 16.35 -4.33
N GLU A 88 -16.05 16.28 -3.03
CA GLU A 88 -16.91 17.25 -2.33
C GLU A 88 -16.31 18.67 -2.35
N LYS A 89 -15.01 18.82 -2.05
CA LYS A 89 -14.32 20.11 -2.15
C LYS A 89 -14.38 20.71 -3.56
N LEU A 90 -14.17 19.89 -4.60
CA LEU A 90 -14.24 20.35 -5.99
C LEU A 90 -15.66 20.70 -6.44
N ALA A 91 -16.68 20.02 -5.92
CA ALA A 91 -18.08 20.32 -6.22
C ALA A 91 -18.55 21.66 -5.63
N THR A 92 -17.98 22.09 -4.49
CA THR A 92 -18.35 23.36 -3.83
C THR A 92 -17.79 24.62 -4.50
N LYS A 93 -16.70 24.52 -5.26
CA LYS A 93 -16.13 25.65 -6.02
C LYS A 93 -16.78 25.67 -7.42
N GLU A 94 -17.74 26.56 -7.65
CA GLU A 94 -18.51 26.72 -8.91
C GLU A 94 -17.62 26.65 -10.17
N THR A 95 -17.48 25.47 -10.75
CA THR A 95 -16.88 25.25 -12.07
C THR A 95 -17.94 24.62 -12.98
N SER A 96 -19.07 25.31 -13.09
CA SER A 96 -20.37 24.81 -13.57
C SER A 96 -20.50 24.53 -15.08
N VAL A 97 -19.43 24.52 -15.89
CA VAL A 97 -19.57 24.37 -17.36
C VAL A 97 -18.84 23.14 -17.95
N LEU A 98 -18.12 22.37 -17.14
CA LEU A 98 -17.36 21.18 -17.58
C LEU A 98 -17.76 19.86 -16.91
N SER A 99 -18.76 19.83 -16.02
CA SER A 99 -18.97 18.68 -15.10
C SER A 99 -19.27 17.35 -15.82
N GLY A 100 -20.12 17.34 -16.86
CA GLY A 100 -20.52 16.09 -17.53
C GLY A 100 -19.49 15.48 -18.50
N ILE A 101 -18.61 16.30 -19.08
CA ILE A 101 -17.47 15.80 -19.90
C ILE A 101 -16.28 15.47 -19.00
N GLY A 102 -16.09 16.26 -17.93
CA GLY A 102 -15.09 16.01 -16.90
C GLY A 102 -15.31 14.68 -16.19
N SER A 103 -16.54 14.38 -15.77
CA SER A 103 -16.83 13.13 -15.03
C SER A 103 -16.59 11.88 -15.85
N LYS A 104 -16.95 11.88 -17.14
CA LYS A 104 -16.66 10.77 -18.06
C LYS A 104 -15.18 10.64 -18.39
N ALA A 105 -14.47 11.75 -18.60
CA ALA A 105 -13.03 11.73 -18.85
C ALA A 105 -12.28 11.17 -17.63
N SER A 106 -12.58 11.67 -16.43
CA SER A 106 -12.00 11.19 -15.17
C SER A 106 -12.40 9.74 -14.87
N GLY A 107 -13.64 9.33 -15.18
CA GLY A 107 -14.07 7.94 -15.11
C GLY A 107 -13.25 7.03 -16.02
N ALA A 108 -13.02 7.41 -17.27
CA ALA A 108 -12.18 6.65 -18.19
C ALA A 108 -10.71 6.58 -17.74
N GLU A 109 -10.15 7.69 -17.25
CA GLU A 109 -8.78 7.73 -16.70
C GLU A 109 -8.62 6.81 -15.48
N MET A 110 -9.60 6.85 -14.56
CA MET A 110 -9.64 5.96 -13.39
C MET A 110 -9.77 4.50 -13.81
N GLY A 111 -10.61 4.21 -14.80
CA GLY A 111 -10.75 2.86 -15.34
C GLY A 111 -9.47 2.33 -15.98
N LEU A 112 -8.76 3.17 -16.75
CA LEU A 112 -7.45 2.80 -17.30
C LEU A 112 -6.44 2.49 -16.19
N LEU A 113 -6.45 3.29 -15.11
CA LEU A 113 -5.61 3.09 -13.95
C LEU A 113 -5.92 1.76 -13.25
N LEU A 114 -7.17 1.54 -12.83
CA LEU A 114 -7.60 0.32 -12.14
C LEU A 114 -7.35 -0.93 -12.99
N GLY A 115 -7.65 -0.86 -14.29
CA GLY A 115 -7.38 -1.96 -15.23
C GLY A 115 -5.89 -2.30 -15.33
N TRP A 116 -5.01 -1.29 -15.37
CA TRP A 116 -3.56 -1.49 -15.38
C TRP A 116 -3.01 -2.01 -14.03
N MET A 117 -3.57 -1.57 -12.90
CA MET A 117 -3.22 -2.00 -11.54
C MET A 117 -3.60 -3.45 -11.30
N SER A 118 -4.80 -3.86 -11.75
CA SER A 118 -5.29 -5.23 -11.65
C SER A 118 -4.35 -6.27 -12.29
N GLY A 119 -3.51 -5.87 -13.25
CA GLY A 119 -2.50 -6.73 -13.88
C GLY A 119 -1.17 -6.82 -13.12
N ARG A 120 -1.03 -6.13 -11.99
CA ARG A 120 0.23 -5.99 -11.25
C ARG A 120 0.17 -6.45 -9.81
N VAL A 121 -0.97 -6.24 -9.17
CA VAL A 121 -1.28 -6.65 -7.81
C VAL A 121 -1.26 -8.19 -7.70
N LEU A 122 -0.72 -8.71 -6.62
CA LEU A 122 -0.62 -10.14 -6.31
C LEU A 122 -1.54 -10.51 -5.15
N GLY A 123 -1.74 -9.59 -4.20
CA GLY A 123 -2.56 -9.81 -3.01
C GLY A 123 -3.35 -8.57 -2.59
N GLN A 124 -4.06 -8.69 -1.48
CA GLN A 124 -4.93 -7.66 -0.93
C GLN A 124 -4.13 -6.46 -0.37
N TYR A 125 -3.01 -6.73 0.29
CA TYR A 125 -2.24 -5.70 1.00
C TYR A 125 -1.28 -4.92 0.10
N ASP A 126 -1.16 -5.28 -1.18
CA ASP A 126 -0.35 -4.55 -2.17
C ASP A 126 -0.79 -3.08 -2.37
N LEU A 127 -2.04 -2.72 -2.06
CA LEU A 127 -2.53 -1.35 -2.18
C LEU A 127 -2.81 -0.65 -0.85
N LEU A 128 -2.87 -1.38 0.27
CA LEU A 128 -3.35 -0.86 1.57
C LEU A 128 -4.68 -0.08 1.48
N ILE A 129 -5.46 -0.31 0.43
CA ILE A 129 -6.80 0.24 0.28
C ILE A 129 -7.71 -0.75 0.99
N ILE A 130 -7.82 -0.54 2.30
CA ILE A 130 -8.43 -1.49 3.22
C ILE A 130 -9.95 -1.50 3.00
N GLU A 131 -10.48 -2.70 2.81
CA GLU A 131 -11.91 -2.96 2.67
C GLU A 131 -12.67 -2.53 3.93
N ASP A 132 -13.83 -1.93 3.72
CA ASP A 132 -14.83 -1.72 4.76
C ASP A 132 -16.19 -2.11 4.18
N GLU A 133 -16.85 -3.07 4.83
CA GLU A 133 -18.27 -3.04 5.18
C GLU A 133 -18.76 -4.38 5.74
N ASN A 134 -18.00 -5.48 5.58
CA ASN A 134 -18.41 -6.75 6.15
C ASN A 134 -17.35 -7.30 7.12
N PRO A 135 -17.58 -7.18 8.45
CA PRO A 135 -16.76 -7.85 9.46
C PRO A 135 -16.60 -9.35 9.19
N GLU A 136 -17.58 -9.96 8.50
CA GLU A 136 -17.57 -11.37 8.10
C GLU A 136 -16.58 -11.70 6.97
N ASP A 137 -16.05 -10.69 6.24
CA ASP A 137 -15.09 -10.88 5.15
C ASP A 137 -13.66 -10.42 5.52
N GLN A 138 -13.45 -9.88 6.74
CA GLN A 138 -12.11 -9.49 7.22
C GLN A 138 -11.18 -10.69 7.53
N ASP A 139 -11.73 -11.90 7.44
CA ASP A 139 -10.98 -13.14 7.51
C ASP A 139 -10.43 -13.60 6.15
N ILE A 140 -10.91 -13.02 5.05
CA ILE A 140 -10.49 -13.38 3.70
C ILE A 140 -9.17 -12.68 3.35
N VAL A 141 -8.25 -13.45 2.76
CA VAL A 141 -7.02 -12.94 2.14
C VAL A 141 -7.10 -13.22 0.65
N TYR A 142 -7.17 -12.16 -0.16
CA TYR A 142 -7.30 -12.29 -1.61
C TYR A 142 -5.95 -12.43 -2.31
N TYR A 143 -5.88 -13.36 -3.29
CA TYR A 143 -4.73 -13.55 -4.17
C TYR A 143 -5.15 -13.46 -5.64
N LEU A 144 -4.45 -12.64 -6.44
CA LEU A 144 -4.76 -12.50 -7.87
C LEU A 144 -4.15 -13.65 -8.67
N GLY A 145 -4.93 -14.72 -8.79
CA GLY A 145 -4.54 -15.97 -9.42
C GLY A 145 -3.87 -15.82 -10.79
N PRO A 146 -4.42 -15.04 -11.74
CA PRO A 146 -3.80 -14.84 -13.05
C PRO A 146 -2.41 -14.19 -12.97
N ASN A 147 -2.19 -13.30 -12.01
CA ASN A 147 -0.92 -12.60 -11.85
C ASN A 147 0.12 -13.46 -11.13
N VAL A 148 -0.31 -14.19 -10.09
CA VAL A 148 0.51 -15.20 -9.40
C VAL A 148 1.05 -16.21 -10.40
N LEU A 149 0.17 -16.84 -11.20
CA LEU A 149 0.59 -17.82 -12.22
C LEU A 149 1.51 -17.23 -13.27
N ASN A 150 1.28 -15.98 -13.68
CA ASN A 150 2.14 -15.32 -14.66
C ASN A 150 3.56 -15.17 -14.10
N ILE A 151 3.69 -14.73 -12.84
CA ILE A 151 4.98 -14.58 -12.18
C ILE A 151 5.67 -15.94 -11.99
N GLU A 152 4.94 -16.94 -11.49
CA GLU A 152 5.44 -18.31 -11.35
C GLU A 152 6.05 -18.81 -12.66
N LYS A 153 5.30 -18.69 -13.78
CA LYS A 153 5.76 -19.13 -15.10
C LYS A 153 6.91 -18.29 -15.64
N LYS A 154 6.82 -16.96 -15.51
CA LYS A 154 7.78 -16.03 -16.12
C LYS A 154 9.17 -16.14 -15.50
N TYR A 155 9.23 -16.37 -14.19
CA TYR A 155 10.49 -16.43 -13.44
C TYR A 155 10.84 -17.85 -12.98
N GLY A 156 10.03 -18.86 -13.31
CA GLY A 156 10.28 -20.25 -12.96
C GLY A 156 10.24 -20.50 -11.46
N PHE A 157 9.36 -19.80 -10.73
CA PHE A 157 9.25 -19.98 -9.28
C PHE A 157 8.61 -21.33 -8.94
N PRO A 158 9.15 -22.08 -7.96
CA PRO A 158 8.48 -23.26 -7.41
C PRO A 158 7.11 -22.84 -6.83
N PRO A 159 5.98 -23.37 -7.34
CA PRO A 159 4.66 -22.86 -6.97
C PRO A 159 4.36 -22.93 -5.48
N GLU A 160 4.67 -24.05 -4.81
CA GLU A 160 4.39 -24.20 -3.38
C GLU A 160 5.18 -23.21 -2.51
N GLU A 161 6.49 -23.09 -2.75
CA GLU A 161 7.34 -22.14 -2.02
C GLU A 161 6.88 -20.69 -2.26
N PHE A 162 6.57 -20.33 -3.51
CA PHE A 162 6.15 -18.96 -3.83
C PHE A 162 4.78 -18.61 -3.26
N ARG A 163 3.84 -19.55 -3.28
CA ARG A 163 2.49 -19.33 -2.72
C ARG A 163 2.52 -19.23 -1.20
N LEU A 164 3.32 -20.05 -0.51
CA LEU A 164 3.55 -19.90 0.93
C LEU A 164 4.25 -18.57 1.24
N TRP A 165 5.27 -18.20 0.46
CA TRP A 165 5.96 -16.91 0.60
C TRP A 165 4.98 -15.74 0.45
N LEU A 166 4.10 -15.79 -0.55
CA LEU A 166 3.08 -14.76 -0.75
C LEU A 166 2.04 -14.77 0.39
N ALA A 167 1.63 -15.95 0.87
CA ALA A 167 0.70 -16.05 2.00
C ALA A 167 1.31 -15.48 3.30
N LEU A 168 2.61 -15.69 3.55
CA LEU A 168 3.32 -15.05 4.66
C LEU A 168 3.32 -13.53 4.54
N HIS A 169 3.55 -12.98 3.34
CA HIS A 169 3.47 -11.54 3.11
C HIS A 169 2.09 -10.99 3.49
N GLU A 170 1.03 -11.56 2.91
CA GLU A 170 -0.34 -11.08 3.15
C GLU A 170 -0.78 -11.29 4.61
N CYS A 171 -0.44 -12.42 5.23
CA CYS A 171 -0.78 -12.68 6.63
C CYS A 171 0.00 -11.80 7.61
N THR A 172 1.22 -11.37 7.26
CA THR A 172 1.98 -10.41 8.09
C THR A 172 1.29 -9.06 8.13
N HIS A 173 0.90 -8.52 6.98
CA HIS A 173 0.16 -7.25 6.91
C HIS A 173 -1.23 -7.37 7.55
N ARG A 174 -1.91 -8.50 7.35
CA ARG A 174 -3.16 -8.80 8.07
C ARG A 174 -2.94 -8.74 9.57
N ALA A 175 -1.96 -9.46 10.11
CA ALA A 175 -1.67 -9.47 11.53
C ALA A 175 -1.31 -8.07 12.08
N GLN A 176 -0.60 -7.23 11.31
CA GLN A 176 -0.35 -5.85 11.68
C GLN A 176 -1.66 -5.04 11.79
N PHE A 177 -2.48 -5.03 10.73
CA PHE A 177 -3.69 -4.19 10.66
C PHE A 177 -4.89 -4.72 11.46
N THR A 178 -4.94 -6.02 11.76
CA THR A 178 -6.05 -6.65 12.50
C THR A 178 -5.64 -7.14 13.90
N GLY A 179 -4.34 -7.24 14.18
CA GLY A 179 -3.80 -7.56 15.50
C GLY A 179 -3.45 -6.33 16.33
N VAL A 180 -3.20 -5.18 15.71
CA VAL A 180 -2.99 -3.88 16.38
C VAL A 180 -4.25 -3.01 16.23
N PRO A 181 -5.13 -2.91 17.26
CA PRO A 181 -6.47 -2.34 17.11
C PRO A 181 -6.54 -0.90 16.59
N TRP A 182 -5.55 -0.09 16.97
CA TRP A 182 -5.52 1.34 16.66
C TRP A 182 -4.87 1.65 15.29
N LEU A 183 -4.11 0.73 14.72
CA LEU A 183 -3.22 1.01 13.58
C LEU A 183 -4.01 1.45 12.33
N ARG A 184 -5.12 0.75 12.05
CA ARG A 184 -5.98 1.06 10.91
C ARG A 184 -6.59 2.45 11.02
N GLU A 185 -7.22 2.75 12.16
CA GLU A 185 -7.85 4.05 12.40
C GLU A 185 -6.83 5.19 12.33
N HIS A 186 -5.65 4.98 12.91
CA HIS A 186 -4.56 5.94 12.86
C HIS A 186 -4.09 6.23 11.43
N PHE A 187 -3.84 5.18 10.61
CA PHE A 187 -3.46 5.36 9.21
C PHE A 187 -4.50 6.15 8.41
N LEU A 188 -5.78 5.80 8.55
CA LEU A 188 -6.87 6.52 7.87
C LEU A 188 -6.96 7.97 8.35
N GLY A 189 -6.72 8.23 9.64
CA GLY A 189 -6.63 9.58 10.20
C GLY A 189 -5.53 10.42 9.53
N LEU A 190 -4.32 9.86 9.39
CA LEU A 190 -3.19 10.54 8.73
C LEU A 190 -3.47 10.82 7.24
N VAL A 191 -4.08 9.87 6.54
CA VAL A 191 -4.48 10.04 5.12
C VAL A 191 -5.52 11.15 4.99
N ASN A 192 -6.55 11.14 5.84
CA ASN A 192 -7.59 12.18 5.84
C ASN A 192 -7.01 13.56 6.16
N GLN A 193 -6.14 13.68 7.15
CA GLN A 193 -5.46 14.94 7.48
C GLN A 193 -4.65 15.50 6.30
N THR A 194 -4.02 14.61 5.52
CA THR A 194 -3.29 14.99 4.30
C THR A 194 -4.24 15.51 3.22
N LEU A 195 -5.43 14.90 3.04
CA LEU A 195 -6.43 15.32 2.05
C LEU A 195 -7.21 16.57 2.47
N ASP A 196 -7.47 16.75 3.77
CA ASP A 196 -8.20 17.89 4.34
C ASP A 196 -7.44 19.20 4.21
N THR A 197 -6.12 19.14 4.22
CA THR A 197 -5.24 20.30 4.09
C THR A 197 -4.96 20.68 2.63
N VAL A 198 -5.42 19.89 1.65
CA VAL A 198 -5.39 20.30 0.23
C VAL A 198 -6.41 21.42 0.03
N ASP A 199 -5.92 22.65 -0.11
CA ASP A 199 -6.71 23.79 -0.62
C ASP A 199 -6.53 23.88 -2.14
N PRO A 200 -7.56 23.60 -2.95
CA PRO A 200 -7.52 23.85 -4.38
C PRO A 200 -7.63 25.35 -4.67
N ASP A 201 -6.60 26.13 -4.33
CA ASP A 201 -6.50 27.54 -4.67
C ASP A 201 -6.28 27.70 -6.19
N PRO A 202 -7.19 28.36 -6.93
CA PRO A 202 -7.06 28.58 -8.37
C PRO A 202 -5.75 29.26 -8.78
N ASP A 203 -5.20 30.14 -7.94
CA ASP A 203 -3.95 30.83 -8.23
C ASP A 203 -2.74 29.90 -8.05
N MET A 204 -2.75 29.04 -7.04
CA MET A 204 -1.76 27.97 -6.90
C MET A 204 -1.79 26.99 -8.08
N LEU A 205 -2.98 26.61 -8.55
CA LEU A 205 -3.13 25.73 -9.72
C LEU A 205 -2.60 26.38 -11.00
N ARG A 206 -2.83 27.68 -11.19
CA ARG A 206 -2.27 28.44 -12.32
C ARG A 206 -0.75 28.53 -12.24
N GLU A 207 -0.20 28.76 -11.06
CA GLU A 207 1.24 28.86 -10.85
C GLU A 207 1.93 27.51 -11.06
N ALA A 208 1.33 26.42 -10.57
CA ALA A 208 1.76 25.05 -10.87
C ALA A 208 1.72 24.75 -12.38
N ALA A 209 0.64 25.12 -13.08
CA ALA A 209 0.53 24.93 -14.52
C ALA A 209 1.59 25.71 -15.31
N LYS A 210 1.88 26.96 -14.93
CA LYS A 210 2.96 27.76 -15.54
C LYS A 210 4.32 27.10 -15.36
N ARG A 211 4.64 26.63 -14.15
CA ARG A 211 5.88 25.92 -13.85
C ARG A 211 6.03 24.62 -14.64
N ILE A 212 4.96 23.83 -14.78
CA ILE A 212 4.97 22.62 -15.63
C ILE A 212 5.32 22.96 -17.07
N ILE A 213 4.72 24.03 -17.62
CA ILE A 213 4.98 24.48 -18.98
C ILE A 213 6.43 24.95 -19.13
N GLU A 214 6.95 25.67 -18.15
CA GLU A 214 8.32 26.20 -18.14
C GLU A 214 9.37 25.10 -18.02
N ALA A 215 9.18 24.16 -17.09
CA ALA A 215 10.05 23.00 -16.91
C ALA A 215 10.12 22.11 -18.17
N ARG A 216 8.98 21.96 -18.87
CA ARG A 216 8.94 21.24 -20.15
C ARG A 216 9.73 21.96 -21.26
N LYS A 217 9.87 23.29 -21.19
CA LYS A 217 10.69 24.07 -22.12
C LYS A 217 12.17 24.04 -21.77
N THR A 218 12.52 24.04 -20.49
CA THR A 218 13.91 24.04 -20.01
C THR A 218 14.51 22.64 -19.94
N GLY A 219 13.70 21.59 -20.04
CA GLY A 219 14.14 20.20 -19.84
C GLY A 219 14.45 19.88 -18.37
N GLU A 220 14.03 20.76 -17.47
CA GLU A 220 14.22 20.63 -16.03
C GLU A 220 13.22 19.64 -15.44
N ASP A 221 13.71 18.69 -14.64
CA ASP A 221 12.83 17.79 -13.90
C ASP A 221 12.40 18.45 -12.59
N ILE A 222 11.38 19.30 -12.66
CA ILE A 222 10.69 19.91 -11.51
C ILE A 222 10.12 18.88 -10.51
N PHE A 223 10.23 17.59 -10.81
CA PHE A 223 9.81 16.50 -9.94
C PHE A 223 10.96 15.73 -9.28
N ALA A 224 12.22 16.14 -9.50
CA ALA A 224 13.39 15.48 -8.93
C ALA A 224 13.64 15.80 -7.45
N ASP A 225 13.13 16.94 -6.94
CA ASP A 225 13.26 17.37 -5.55
C ASP A 225 11.87 17.46 -4.88
N GLY A 226 11.22 16.33 -4.58
CA GLY A 226 9.94 16.28 -3.86
C GLY A 226 8.66 16.60 -4.66
N GLY A 227 8.77 17.00 -5.93
CA GLY A 227 7.61 17.29 -6.78
C GLY A 227 6.88 18.61 -6.48
N LEU A 228 5.88 18.92 -7.31
CA LEU A 228 5.00 20.08 -7.12
C LEU A 228 4.37 20.14 -5.71
N PRO A 229 3.95 19.03 -5.08
CA PRO A 229 3.37 19.11 -3.74
C PRO A 229 4.38 19.58 -2.68
N ALA A 230 5.65 19.14 -2.70
CA ALA A 230 6.63 19.53 -1.69
C ALA A 230 6.93 21.04 -1.64
N LEU A 231 6.76 21.74 -2.77
CA LEU A 231 6.90 23.19 -2.88
C LEU A 231 5.72 23.95 -2.28
N PHE A 232 4.58 23.29 -2.12
CA PHE A 232 3.31 23.88 -1.72
C PHE A 232 2.73 23.28 -0.42
N SER A 233 3.38 22.27 0.16
CA SER A 233 2.94 21.66 1.41
C SER A 233 3.20 22.56 2.62
N SER A 234 2.20 22.70 3.48
CA SER A 234 2.34 23.37 4.78
C SER A 234 3.27 22.58 5.72
N PRO A 235 3.86 23.20 6.77
CA PRO A 235 4.63 22.49 7.78
C PRO A 235 3.87 21.32 8.41
N GLU A 236 2.57 21.49 8.66
CA GLU A 236 1.69 20.47 9.26
C GLU A 236 1.49 19.28 8.31
N GLN A 237 1.36 19.54 7.01
CA GLN A 237 1.29 18.49 5.98
C GLN A 237 2.60 17.70 5.91
N ARG A 238 3.75 18.37 5.97
CA ARG A 238 5.06 17.70 5.95
C ARG A 238 5.23 16.78 7.15
N GLU A 239 4.78 17.21 8.33
CA GLU A 239 4.82 16.39 9.53
C GLU A 239 3.92 15.15 9.40
N THR A 240 2.70 15.32 8.89
CA THR A 240 1.77 14.20 8.64
C THR A 240 2.36 13.19 7.64
N LEU A 241 2.98 13.69 6.55
CA LEU A 241 3.65 12.85 5.57
C LEU A 241 4.88 12.13 6.14
N ASN A 242 5.61 12.77 7.07
CA ASN A 242 6.73 12.16 7.79
C ASN A 242 6.26 10.98 8.67
N GLN A 243 5.14 11.15 9.38
CA GLN A 243 4.53 10.10 10.19
C GLN A 243 4.06 8.93 9.34
N ILE A 244 3.36 9.18 8.22
CA ILE A 244 2.98 8.13 7.26
C ILE A 244 4.23 7.40 6.76
N SER A 245 5.27 8.13 6.38
CA SER A 245 6.50 7.54 5.84
C SER A 245 7.22 6.65 6.86
N GLY A 246 7.33 7.11 8.10
CA GLY A 246 7.96 6.34 9.17
C GLY A 246 7.18 5.08 9.54
N MET A 247 5.86 5.19 9.67
CA MET A 247 4.97 4.04 9.89
C MET A 247 5.07 3.03 8.75
N MET A 248 4.98 3.47 7.50
CA MET A 248 5.09 2.58 6.33
C MET A 248 6.44 1.89 6.27
N SER A 249 7.53 2.60 6.58
CA SER A 249 8.86 2.00 6.63
C SER A 249 8.98 0.95 7.73
N LEU A 250 8.39 1.19 8.90
CA LEU A 250 8.31 0.19 9.97
C LEU A 250 7.52 -1.04 9.52
N LEU A 251 6.31 -0.86 8.96
CA LEU A 251 5.44 -1.98 8.55
C LEU A 251 6.11 -2.85 7.50
N GLU A 252 6.72 -2.24 6.48
CA GLU A 252 7.44 -2.94 5.41
C GLU A 252 8.69 -3.65 5.93
N GLY A 253 9.50 -2.98 6.77
CA GLY A 253 10.68 -3.59 7.39
C GLY A 253 10.31 -4.77 8.28
N HIS A 254 9.25 -4.62 9.08
CA HIS A 254 8.73 -5.70 9.92
C HIS A 254 8.17 -6.83 9.07
N GLY A 255 7.52 -6.51 7.95
CA GLY A 255 7.12 -7.45 6.91
C GLY A 255 8.28 -8.31 6.44
N ASP A 256 9.34 -7.68 5.92
CA ASP A 256 10.53 -8.36 5.40
C ASP A 256 11.16 -9.26 6.49
N VAL A 257 11.40 -8.74 7.70
CA VAL A 257 11.99 -9.48 8.82
C VAL A 257 11.11 -10.67 9.26
N THR A 258 9.80 -10.46 9.35
CA THR A 258 8.85 -11.51 9.72
C THR A 258 8.83 -12.61 8.67
N MET A 259 8.81 -12.25 7.39
CA MET A 259 8.81 -13.22 6.30
C MET A 259 10.06 -14.09 6.30
N ASP A 260 11.24 -13.51 6.53
CA ASP A 260 12.49 -14.26 6.61
C ASP A 260 12.49 -15.23 7.80
N ARG A 261 11.99 -14.81 8.97
CA ARG A 261 11.90 -15.64 10.18
C ARG A 261 10.85 -16.74 10.05
N ALA A 262 9.64 -16.39 9.62
CA ALA A 262 8.51 -17.31 9.48
C ALA A 262 8.69 -18.31 8.32
N GLY A 263 9.40 -17.90 7.27
CA GLY A 263 9.73 -18.75 6.12
C GLY A 263 10.98 -19.60 6.30
N ALA A 264 11.74 -19.41 7.38
CA ALA A 264 13.02 -20.08 7.61
C ALA A 264 12.90 -21.60 7.57
N GLY A 265 13.68 -22.25 6.70
CA GLY A 265 13.66 -23.70 6.51
C GLY A 265 12.47 -24.26 5.72
N LEU A 266 11.46 -23.44 5.41
CA LEU A 266 10.29 -23.82 4.61
C LEU A 266 10.38 -23.30 3.17
N ILE A 267 11.00 -22.13 2.98
CA ILE A 267 11.04 -21.42 1.69
C ILE A 267 12.50 -21.18 1.32
N THR A 268 13.08 -22.11 0.57
CA THR A 268 14.50 -22.05 0.20
C THR A 268 14.78 -20.89 -0.76
N ASN A 269 13.79 -20.55 -1.60
CA ASN A 269 13.93 -19.53 -2.65
C ASN A 269 13.45 -18.12 -2.22
N ALA A 270 13.22 -17.86 -0.92
CA ALA A 270 12.67 -16.60 -0.42
C ALA A 270 13.44 -15.36 -0.91
N GLU A 271 14.78 -15.37 -0.81
CA GLU A 271 15.64 -14.27 -1.26
C GLU A 271 15.48 -14.02 -2.78
N TYR A 272 15.38 -15.09 -3.56
CA TYR A 272 15.19 -14.99 -5.01
C TYR A 272 13.83 -14.35 -5.35
N PHE A 273 12.77 -14.74 -4.64
CA PHE A 273 11.44 -14.14 -4.81
C PHE A 273 11.45 -12.64 -4.46
N ALA A 274 11.97 -12.30 -3.28
CA ALA A 274 12.06 -10.92 -2.79
C ALA A 274 12.85 -10.03 -3.75
N LYS A 275 14.04 -10.46 -4.18
CA LYS A 275 14.87 -9.73 -5.15
C LYS A 275 14.16 -9.51 -6.49
N THR A 276 13.46 -10.53 -6.98
CA THR A 276 12.77 -10.47 -8.28
C THR A 276 11.56 -9.54 -8.23
N LEU A 277 10.76 -9.61 -7.17
CA LEU A 277 9.60 -8.72 -6.99
C LEU A 277 10.03 -7.28 -6.71
N ARG A 278 11.10 -7.07 -5.93
CA ARG A 278 11.72 -5.75 -5.73
C ARG A 278 12.20 -5.17 -7.06
N ALA A 279 12.91 -5.95 -7.88
CA ALA A 279 13.32 -5.50 -9.21
C ALA A 279 12.13 -5.19 -10.12
N ARG A 280 11.06 -6.00 -10.09
CA ARG A 280 9.81 -5.76 -10.83
C ARG A 280 9.15 -4.45 -10.42
N ARG A 281 9.02 -4.21 -9.11
CA ARG A 281 8.48 -2.96 -8.53
C ARG A 281 9.29 -1.75 -9.04
N ASN A 282 10.62 -1.86 -9.04
CA ASN A 282 11.54 -0.80 -9.46
C ASN A 282 11.56 -0.58 -10.99
N SER A 283 11.30 -1.63 -11.77
CA SER A 283 11.25 -1.57 -13.24
C SER A 283 9.99 -0.87 -13.77
N ALA A 284 8.96 -0.69 -12.93
CA ALA A 284 7.70 -0.04 -13.27
C ALA A 284 7.79 1.50 -13.35
N LYS A 285 8.86 2.01 -13.98
CA LYS A 285 9.27 3.43 -14.12
C LYS A 285 8.22 4.39 -14.74
N GLY A 286 7.02 3.91 -15.11
CA GLY A 286 5.97 4.68 -15.78
C GLY A 286 4.93 5.32 -14.85
N PHE A 287 4.44 4.60 -13.84
CA PHE A 287 3.33 5.07 -12.96
C PHE A 287 3.71 5.21 -11.48
N SER A 288 4.81 4.62 -10.98
CA SER A 288 5.34 5.03 -9.66
C SER A 288 5.47 6.56 -9.62
N ARG A 289 5.87 7.13 -10.76
CA ARG A 289 5.97 8.55 -11.02
C ARG A 289 4.64 9.33 -11.06
N ILE A 290 3.46 8.72 -11.05
CA ILE A 290 2.17 9.43 -11.01
C ILE A 290 1.62 9.45 -9.59
N PHE A 291 1.70 8.33 -8.86
CA PHE A 291 1.34 8.30 -7.43
C PHE A 291 2.36 9.08 -6.57
N GLN A 292 3.66 8.95 -6.85
CA GLN A 292 4.73 9.81 -6.27
C GLN A 292 4.50 11.31 -6.56
N LYS A 293 3.89 11.64 -7.72
CA LYS A 293 3.61 13.03 -8.11
C LYS A 293 2.37 13.64 -7.47
N VAL A 294 1.37 12.83 -7.14
CA VAL A 294 0.12 13.30 -6.51
C VAL A 294 0.29 13.46 -5.00
N VAL A 295 1.09 12.60 -4.35
CA VAL A 295 1.25 12.65 -2.88
C VAL A 295 2.49 13.43 -2.45
N GLY A 296 3.38 13.86 -3.37
CA GLY A 296 4.64 14.54 -2.99
C GLY A 296 5.62 13.66 -2.22
N LEU A 297 5.22 12.42 -1.95
CA LEU A 297 6.06 11.35 -1.44
C LEU A 297 6.96 10.93 -2.59
N GLU A 298 8.09 11.63 -2.72
CA GLU A 298 9.27 11.08 -3.34
C GLU A 298 9.64 9.81 -2.57
N ALA A 299 9.02 8.69 -2.93
CA ALA A 299 9.35 7.38 -2.39
C ALA A 299 10.74 7.03 -2.94
N LYS A 300 11.77 7.58 -2.30
CA LYS A 300 13.14 7.15 -2.48
C LYS A 300 13.17 5.70 -2.07
N LEU A 301 13.45 4.86 -3.06
CA LEU A 301 13.80 3.44 -2.98
C LEU A 301 14.71 3.05 -1.80
N ASN A 302 15.43 4.00 -1.20
CA ASN A 302 16.27 3.80 -0.02
C ASN A 302 15.47 3.63 1.29
N GLN A 303 14.16 3.95 1.33
CA GLN A 303 13.33 3.86 2.56
C GLN A 303 13.04 2.42 3.00
N TYR A 304 12.96 1.45 2.07
CA TYR A 304 12.62 0.06 2.42
C TYR A 304 13.75 -0.67 3.16
N GLN A 305 15.01 -0.41 2.79
CA GLN A 305 16.18 -0.95 3.53
C GLN A 305 16.30 -0.33 4.93
N ALA A 306 15.79 0.89 5.11
CA ALA A 306 15.90 1.61 6.36
C ALA A 306 15.04 0.98 7.46
N GLY A 307 13.87 0.43 7.13
CA GLY A 307 12.99 -0.24 8.08
C GLY A 307 13.60 -1.51 8.67
N GLU A 308 14.16 -2.39 7.83
CA GLU A 308 14.85 -3.61 8.27
C GLU A 308 16.07 -3.27 9.16
N SER A 309 16.89 -2.31 8.73
CA SER A 309 18.05 -1.83 9.50
C SER A 309 17.62 -1.20 10.83
N PHE A 310 16.49 -0.49 10.85
CA PHE A 310 15.91 0.07 12.07
C PHE A 310 15.53 -1.04 13.05
N ILE A 311 14.84 -2.09 12.58
CA ILE A 311 14.43 -3.23 13.40
C ILE A 311 15.64 -3.95 13.97
N GLU A 312 16.64 -4.24 13.13
CA GLU A 312 17.90 -4.88 13.56
C GLU A 312 18.55 -4.08 14.71
N LYS A 313 18.65 -2.76 14.57
CA LYS A 313 19.26 -1.89 15.59
C LYS A 313 18.44 -1.79 16.87
N VAL A 314 17.11 -1.78 16.77
CA VAL A 314 16.22 -1.78 17.93
C VAL A 314 16.34 -3.10 18.70
N GLU A 315 16.31 -4.23 17.99
CA GLU A 315 16.43 -5.54 18.60
C GLU A 315 17.82 -5.82 19.17
N GLU A 316 18.90 -5.35 18.52
CA GLU A 316 20.26 -5.40 19.09
C GLU A 316 20.33 -4.75 20.48
N LYS A 317 19.52 -3.70 20.70
CA LYS A 317 19.54 -2.92 21.94
C LYS A 317 18.64 -3.49 23.03
N GLY A 318 17.45 -3.97 22.68
CA GLY A 318 16.42 -4.34 23.65
C GLY A 318 15.59 -5.57 23.28
N GLY A 319 16.03 -6.36 22.30
CA GLY A 319 15.33 -7.52 21.78
C GLY A 319 13.98 -7.18 21.14
N THR A 320 13.20 -8.22 20.86
CA THR A 320 11.83 -8.09 20.33
C THR A 320 10.94 -7.29 21.27
N SER A 321 11.12 -7.42 22.59
CA SER A 321 10.34 -6.66 23.58
C SER A 321 10.45 -5.14 23.45
N LEU A 322 11.59 -4.63 22.95
CA LEU A 322 11.72 -3.20 22.69
C LEU A 322 10.99 -2.82 21.40
N LEU A 323 11.09 -3.64 20.34
CA LEU A 323 10.35 -3.43 19.09
C LEU A 323 8.84 -3.48 19.32
N ASP A 324 8.36 -4.40 20.15
CA ASP A 324 6.94 -4.60 20.44
C ASP A 324 6.25 -3.34 20.97
N ARG A 325 7.04 -2.43 21.56
CA ARG A 325 6.54 -1.13 22.02
C ARG A 325 5.98 -0.27 20.90
N ALA A 326 6.47 -0.43 19.67
CA ALA A 326 5.91 0.26 18.51
C ALA A 326 4.42 -0.04 18.29
N TRP A 327 3.94 -1.21 18.75
CA TRP A 327 2.56 -1.65 18.58
C TRP A 327 1.62 -1.24 19.73
N GLU A 328 2.15 -0.66 20.81
CA GLU A 328 1.35 -0.31 21.98
C GLU A 328 0.39 0.86 21.74
N ARG A 329 0.85 1.91 21.04
CA ARG A 329 0.09 3.14 20.79
C ARG A 329 0.63 3.93 19.58
N PRO A 330 -0.18 4.79 18.94
CA PRO A 330 0.25 5.56 17.78
C PRO A 330 1.52 6.39 17.97
N GLU A 331 1.70 6.99 19.16
CA GLU A 331 2.84 7.85 19.47
C GLU A 331 4.16 7.08 19.49
N ASN A 332 4.12 5.75 19.60
CA ASN A 332 5.30 4.91 19.58
C ASN A 332 5.77 4.58 18.16
N LEU A 333 5.00 4.91 17.12
CA LEU A 333 5.46 4.75 15.75
C LEU A 333 6.70 5.63 15.51
N PRO A 334 7.70 5.14 14.75
CA PRO A 334 8.84 5.94 14.37
C PRO A 334 8.44 6.93 13.27
N SER A 335 8.97 8.14 13.36
CA SER A 335 9.09 9.05 12.23
C SER A 335 10.13 8.57 11.22
N MET A 336 10.19 9.16 10.02
CA MET A 336 11.23 8.82 9.04
C MET A 336 12.63 9.17 9.54
N ASP A 337 12.78 10.23 10.34
CA ASP A 337 14.07 10.62 10.94
C ASP A 337 14.55 9.57 11.95
N GLU A 338 13.62 8.98 12.70
CA GLU A 338 13.87 7.92 13.65
C GLU A 338 14.20 6.59 12.97
N ILE A 339 13.52 6.26 11.86
CA ILE A 339 13.89 5.13 11.01
C ILE A 339 15.34 5.28 10.53
N GLN A 340 15.75 6.47 10.10
CA GLN A 340 17.13 6.73 9.65
C GLN A 340 18.15 6.75 10.80
N LYS A 341 17.71 7.09 12.00
CA LYS A 341 18.55 7.18 13.21
C LYS A 341 17.87 6.43 14.36
N PRO A 342 17.94 5.09 14.38
CA PRO A 342 17.18 4.25 15.32
C PRO A 342 17.40 4.62 16.79
N GLN A 343 18.59 5.12 17.13
CA GLN A 343 18.91 5.54 18.50
C GLN A 343 17.96 6.62 19.03
N ILE A 344 17.46 7.53 18.19
CA ILE A 344 16.52 8.58 18.60
C ILE A 344 15.22 7.97 19.12
N TRP A 345 14.69 6.98 18.40
CA TRP A 345 13.49 6.27 18.80
C TRP A 345 13.71 5.46 20.07
N ILE A 346 14.82 4.73 20.14
CA ILE A 346 15.20 3.93 21.31
C ILE A 346 15.26 4.81 22.56
N ASP A 347 15.94 5.96 22.48
CA ASP A 347 16.09 6.88 23.61
C ASP A 347 14.73 7.45 24.04
N ARG A 348 13.88 7.84 23.09
CA ARG A 348 12.51 8.34 23.36
C ARG A 348 11.68 7.30 24.10
N ILE A 349 11.60 6.10 23.53
CA ILE A 349 10.77 5.01 24.01
C ILE A 349 11.25 4.55 25.40
N THR A 350 12.57 4.40 25.60
CA THR A 350 13.11 3.99 26.90
C THR A 350 12.99 5.07 27.99
N ALA A 351 13.10 6.36 27.64
CA ALA A 351 12.92 7.46 28.60
C ALA A 351 11.47 7.53 29.14
N GLU A 352 10.47 7.25 28.32
CA GLU A 352 9.07 7.22 28.74
C GLU A 352 8.76 6.11 29.76
N THR A 353 9.46 4.97 29.68
CA THR A 353 9.30 3.87 30.65
C THR A 353 9.83 4.25 32.02
N VAL A 354 10.98 4.94 32.06
CA VAL A 354 11.60 5.38 33.33
C VAL A 354 10.71 6.40 34.05
N ASN A 355 9.94 7.21 33.33
CA ASN A 355 9.03 8.20 33.91
C ASN A 355 7.63 7.63 34.27
N SER A 356 7.33 6.39 33.88
CA SER A 356 6.04 5.73 34.14
C SER A 356 6.09 4.72 35.31
N ILE A 357 7.28 4.52 35.89
CA ILE A 357 7.55 3.74 37.11
C ILE A 357 7.81 4.73 38.25
#